data_AF-A0A2D4FG57-F1
#
_entry.id   AF-A0A2D4FG57-F1
#
_cell.length_a   1.000
_cell.length_b   1.000
_cell.length_c   1.000
_cell.angle_alpha   90.00
_cell.angle_beta   90.00
_cell.angle_gamma   90.00
#
_symmetry.space_group_name_H-M   'P 1'
#
loop_
_entity.id
_entity.type
_entity.pdbx_description
1 polymer ?
#
loop_
_entity_poly.entity_id
_entity_poly.type
_entity_poly.pdbx_seq_one_letter_code
_entity_poly.pdbx_strand_id
1 'polypeptide(L)'
;DDDGGQRSLLNKWTTFLKARLVCSVIGEDGVETFFDELRDVFLLPTQDEKHPLLYGVFSTLGSVFRGSAVCVYSMADIRTVFNGPFAHKEGHNYQWGPYTGRVPYPRPGACPGGTFTPGLRSTREFSDELVTFVRAHPLMFHAVYPVQRRPLLVRT
;
A
#
# COMPACT_ATOMS: atom_id res chain seq x y z
N ASP A 1 2.62 16.79 6.91
CA ASP A 1 1.62 17.86 6.78
C ASP A 1 0.26 17.28 6.40
N ASP A 2 -0.33 16.47 7.29
CA ASP A 2 -1.75 16.06 7.19
C ASP A 2 -2.41 16.40 8.53
N ASP A 3 -3.21 17.45 8.51
CA ASP A 3 -3.87 18.04 9.67
C ASP A 3 -5.34 17.60 9.77
N GLY A 4 -5.74 16.63 8.94
CA GLY A 4 -7.13 16.24 8.71
C GLY A 4 -7.88 17.17 7.76
N GLY A 5 -9.18 16.90 7.60
CA GLY A 5 -10.07 17.70 6.75
C GLY A 5 -10.72 18.87 7.50
N GLN A 6 -11.36 19.79 6.77
CA GLN A 6 -12.00 20.99 7.36
C GLN A 6 -13.37 20.71 8.01
N ARG A 7 -14.13 19.74 7.49
CA ARG A 7 -15.50 19.42 7.93
C ARG A 7 -15.66 17.96 8.31
N SER A 8 -15.17 17.08 7.45
CA SER A 8 -15.08 15.64 7.67
C SER A 8 -13.64 15.23 7.97
N LEU A 9 -13.46 14.10 8.67
CA LEU A 9 -12.13 13.63 9.10
C LEU A 9 -11.34 14.70 9.87
N LEU A 10 -12.01 15.46 10.74
CA LEU A 10 -11.35 16.38 11.67
C LEU A 10 -10.33 15.62 12.51
N ASN A 11 -9.07 16.07 12.50
CA ASN A 11 -7.96 15.45 13.21
C ASN A 11 -7.78 13.94 12.89
N LYS A 12 -8.14 13.52 11.68
CA LYS A 12 -7.96 12.16 11.16
C LYS A 12 -7.26 12.23 9.82
N TRP A 13 -6.38 11.27 9.54
CA TRP A 13 -5.64 11.20 8.28
C TRP A 13 -6.56 11.31 7.05
N THR A 14 -6.21 12.22 6.15
CA THR A 14 -6.82 12.42 4.83
C THR A 14 -5.93 11.94 3.69
N THR A 15 -4.68 11.56 3.98
CA THR A 15 -3.76 10.95 3.02
C THR A 15 -3.49 9.47 3.30
N PHE A 16 -4.19 8.84 4.25
CA PHE A 16 -3.97 7.44 4.58
C PHE A 16 -4.41 6.51 3.45
N LEU A 17 -3.46 5.69 2.99
CA LEU A 17 -3.67 4.58 2.07
C LEU A 17 -2.86 3.38 2.56
N LYS A 18 -3.29 2.17 2.23
CA LYS A 18 -2.56 0.92 2.49
C LYS A 18 -2.60 0.00 1.29
N ALA A 19 -1.57 -0.83 1.15
CA ALA A 19 -1.50 -1.89 0.14
C ALA A 19 -1.01 -3.19 0.80
N ARG A 20 -1.34 -4.34 0.20
CA ARG A 20 -0.82 -5.64 0.65
C ARG A 20 0.64 -5.77 0.21
N LEU A 21 1.54 -6.17 1.12
CA LEU A 21 2.84 -6.73 0.76
C LEU A 21 2.65 -8.23 0.55
N VAL A 22 3.09 -8.75 -0.59
CA VAL A 22 3.09 -10.19 -0.87
C VAL A 22 4.48 -10.72 -0.67
N CYS A 23 4.62 -11.75 0.15
CA CYS A 23 5.83 -12.57 0.23
C CYS A 23 5.44 -14.02 -0.04
N SER A 24 5.74 -14.53 -1.23
CA SER A 24 5.31 -15.87 -1.65
C SER A 24 6.34 -16.56 -2.52
N VAL A 25 6.30 -17.90 -2.53
CA VAL A 25 7.03 -18.75 -3.48
C VAL A 25 6.02 -19.40 -4.42
N ILE A 26 6.31 -19.39 -5.72
CA ILE A 26 5.49 -20.07 -6.72
C ILE A 26 6.03 -21.50 -6.89
N GLY A 27 5.19 -22.50 -6.64
CA GLY A 27 5.51 -23.91 -6.87
C GLY A 27 5.56 -24.28 -8.35
N GLU A 28 6.07 -25.47 -8.66
CA GLU A 28 6.11 -26.00 -10.05
C GLU A 28 4.71 -26.19 -10.65
N ASP A 29 3.71 -26.41 -9.80
CA ASP A 29 2.29 -26.50 -10.13
C ASP A 29 1.62 -25.12 -10.34
N GLY A 30 2.37 -24.02 -10.16
CA GLY A 30 1.89 -22.65 -10.28
C GLY A 30 1.15 -22.14 -9.04
N VAL A 31 1.09 -22.92 -7.96
CA VAL A 31 0.42 -22.51 -6.72
C VAL A 31 1.36 -21.64 -5.88
N GLU A 32 0.87 -20.48 -5.43
CA GLU A 32 1.62 -19.60 -4.54
C GLU A 32 1.49 -20.03 -3.08
N THR A 33 2.63 -20.25 -2.41
CA THR A 33 2.70 -20.41 -0.95
C THR A 33 3.06 -19.07 -0.31
N PHE A 34 2.14 -18.52 0.50
CA PHE A 34 2.27 -17.19 1.10
C PHE A 34 2.84 -17.24 2.53
N PHE A 35 3.68 -16.25 2.83
CA PHE A 35 4.19 -15.92 4.16
C PHE A 35 3.55 -14.58 4.56
N ASP A 36 2.33 -14.62 5.11
CA ASP A 36 1.52 -13.42 5.35
C ASP A 36 1.74 -12.77 6.73
N GLU A 37 2.42 -13.46 7.67
CA GLU A 37 2.70 -12.89 8.99
C GLU A 37 3.98 -12.06 8.99
N LEU A 38 3.86 -10.73 8.83
CA LEU A 38 4.99 -9.82 8.98
C LEU A 38 5.51 -9.81 10.43
N ARG A 39 6.80 -10.08 10.62
CA ARG A 39 7.46 -10.16 11.93
C ARG A 39 8.35 -8.96 12.21
N ASP A 40 9.12 -8.52 11.21
CA ASP A 40 10.03 -7.38 11.34
C ASP A 40 10.27 -6.71 9.99
N VAL A 41 10.69 -5.44 10.01
CA VAL A 41 11.02 -4.63 8.83
C VAL A 41 12.32 -3.87 9.06
N PHE A 42 13.21 -3.92 8.06
CA PHE A 42 14.43 -3.14 8.04
C PHE A 42 14.53 -2.33 6.74
N LEU A 43 14.87 -1.05 6.86
CA LEU A 43 15.12 -0.18 5.71
C LEU A 43 16.63 -0.11 5.47
N LEU A 44 17.07 -0.68 4.36
CA LEU A 44 18.46 -0.57 3.91
C LEU A 44 18.62 0.72 3.08
N PRO A 45 19.40 1.71 3.55
CA PRO A 45 19.68 2.90 2.76
C PRO A 45 20.40 2.54 1.46
N THR A 46 20.07 3.25 0.38
CA THR A 46 20.83 3.18 -0.88
C THR A 46 21.60 4.49 -1.08
N GLN A 47 22.26 4.66 -2.23
CA GLN A 47 22.88 5.95 -2.57
C GLN A 47 21.86 7.10 -2.65
N ASP A 48 20.59 6.78 -2.95
CA ASP A 48 19.49 7.72 -2.89
C ASP A 48 18.64 7.46 -1.64
N GLU A 49 18.74 8.34 -0.65
CA GLU A 49 18.01 8.25 0.62
C GLU A 49 16.49 8.21 0.44
N LYS A 50 15.96 8.69 -0.69
CA LYS A 50 14.51 8.61 -1.00
C LYS A 50 14.10 7.25 -1.54
N HIS A 51 15.06 6.36 -1.80
CA HIS A 51 14.84 5.03 -2.36
C HIS A 51 15.57 3.94 -1.56
N PRO A 52 15.29 3.77 -0.25
CA PRO A 52 15.76 2.62 0.50
C PRO A 52 15.15 1.32 -0.04
N LEU A 53 15.83 0.19 0.21
CA LEU A 53 15.24 -1.14 0.04
C LEU A 53 14.56 -1.55 1.34
N LEU A 54 13.31 -2.00 1.25
CA LEU A 54 12.54 -2.47 2.40
C LEU A 54 12.69 -3.99 2.51
N TYR A 55 13.36 -4.44 3.56
CA TYR A 55 13.44 -5.85 3.92
C TYR A 55 12.31 -6.15 4.89
N GLY A 56 11.55 -7.21 4.63
CA GLY A 56 10.54 -7.72 5.56
C GLY A 56 10.82 -9.19 5.88
N VAL A 57 10.75 -9.53 7.17
CA VAL A 57 10.78 -10.91 7.66
C VAL A 57 9.34 -11.36 7.86
N PHE A 58 8.97 -12.47 7.21
CA PHE A 58 7.61 -13.01 7.25
C PHE A 58 7.61 -14.46 7.74
N SER A 59 6.49 -14.91 8.31
CA SER A 59 6.20 -16.32 8.58
C SER A 59 4.91 -16.80 7.93
N THR A 60 4.75 -18.11 7.81
CA THR A 60 3.50 -18.75 7.39
C THR A 60 2.41 -18.57 8.45
N LEU A 61 1.15 -18.59 8.01
CA LEU A 61 0.00 -18.61 8.90
C LEU A 61 -0.20 -20.01 9.51
N GLY A 62 -0.46 -20.06 10.81
CA GLY A 62 -0.82 -21.30 11.50
C GLY A 62 0.38 -22.08 12.07
N SER A 63 0.09 -23.04 12.94
CA SER A 63 1.09 -23.75 13.75
C SER A 63 1.66 -25.02 13.09
N VAL A 64 0.98 -25.54 12.07
CA VAL A 64 1.26 -26.85 11.44
C VAL A 64 2.40 -26.76 10.43
N PHE A 65 2.36 -25.77 9.53
CA PHE A 65 3.43 -25.48 8.59
C PHE A 65 4.19 -24.27 9.09
N ARG A 66 5.44 -24.46 9.52
CA ARG A 66 6.29 -23.38 10.04
C ARG A 66 7.33 -23.01 8.99
N GLY A 67 7.05 -21.95 8.25
CA GLY A 67 7.98 -21.35 7.31
C GLY A 67 8.31 -19.92 7.71
N SER A 68 9.51 -19.47 7.37
CA SER A 68 9.93 -18.08 7.43
C SER A 68 10.53 -17.68 6.09
N ALA A 69 10.31 -16.43 5.68
CA ALA A 69 10.85 -15.89 4.45
C ALA A 69 11.33 -14.46 4.66
N VAL A 70 12.37 -14.07 3.91
CA VAL A 70 12.84 -12.69 3.84
C VAL A 70 12.52 -12.17 2.45
N CYS A 71 11.71 -11.14 2.36
CA CYS A 71 11.34 -10.48 1.10
C CYS A 71 11.91 -9.06 1.06
N VAL A 72 12.34 -8.63 -0.13
CA VAL A 72 12.88 -7.29 -0.36
C VAL A 72 11.94 -6.54 -1.30
N TYR A 73 11.56 -5.32 -0.97
CA TYR A 73 10.66 -4.48 -1.76
C TYR A 73 11.35 -3.16 -2.11
N SER A 74 11.12 -2.69 -3.34
CA SER A 74 11.63 -1.39 -3.77
C SER A 74 10.61 -0.28 -3.49
N MET A 75 11.09 0.92 -3.14
CA MET A 75 10.21 2.09 -3.02
C MET A 75 9.54 2.46 -4.37
N ALA A 76 10.12 2.07 -5.50
CA ALA A 76 9.52 2.28 -6.82
C ALA A 76 8.26 1.42 -7.02
N ASP A 77 8.31 0.15 -6.65
CA ASP A 77 7.15 -0.76 -6.73
C ASP A 77 6.05 -0.33 -5.76
N ILE A 78 6.43 0.04 -4.54
CA ILE A 78 5.51 0.58 -3.53
C ILE A 78 4.77 1.81 -4.08
N ARG A 79 5.50 2.80 -4.61
CA ARG A 79 4.90 4.02 -5.20
C ARG A 79 4.04 3.71 -6.41
N THR A 80 4.44 2.76 -7.26
CA THR A 80 3.65 2.30 -8.41
C THR A 80 2.28 1.78 -7.95
N VAL A 81 2.26 0.95 -6.91
CA VAL A 81 1.00 0.44 -6.33
C VAL A 81 0.16 1.57 -5.73
N PHE A 82 0.76 2.50 -4.99
CA PHE A 82 0.02 3.65 -4.43
C PHE A 82 -0.50 4.61 -5.50
N ASN A 83 0.11 4.65 -6.69
CA ASN A 83 -0.38 5.38 -7.86
C ASN A 83 -1.38 4.58 -8.72
N GLY A 84 -1.62 3.31 -8.39
CA GLY A 84 -2.54 2.41 -9.10
C GLY A 84 -4.01 2.58 -8.71
N PRO A 85 -4.87 1.60 -9.07
CA PRO A 85 -6.29 1.62 -8.73
C PRO A 85 -6.53 1.38 -7.24
N PHE A 86 -7.52 2.08 -6.69
CA PHE A 86 -8.05 1.81 -5.36
C PHE A 86 -8.89 0.53 -5.37
N ALA A 87 -8.90 -0.22 -4.28
CA ALA A 87 -9.81 -1.34 -4.09
C ALA A 87 -11.22 -0.83 -3.80
N HIS A 88 -12.22 -1.39 -4.46
CA HIS A 88 -13.61 -0.99 -4.35
C HIS A 88 -14.55 -2.20 -4.29
N LYS A 89 -15.70 -2.02 -3.65
CA LYS A 89 -16.84 -2.93 -3.65
C LYS A 89 -18.10 -2.12 -3.92
N GLU A 90 -18.86 -2.50 -4.94
CA GLU A 90 -20.14 -1.83 -5.26
C GLU A 90 -21.21 -2.04 -4.18
N GLY A 91 -21.07 -3.10 -3.39
CA GLY A 91 -21.94 -3.39 -2.25
C GLY A 91 -21.41 -4.52 -1.39
N HIS A 92 -22.13 -4.87 -0.33
CA HIS A 92 -21.68 -5.85 0.66
C HIS A 92 -21.39 -7.24 0.06
N ASN A 93 -22.18 -7.65 -0.94
CA ASN A 93 -22.08 -8.97 -1.57
C ASN A 93 -21.17 -9.01 -2.79
N TYR A 94 -20.55 -7.89 -3.16
CA TYR A 94 -19.65 -7.81 -4.30
C TYR A 94 -18.21 -8.16 -3.89
N GLN A 95 -17.48 -8.78 -4.82
CA GLN A 95 -16.05 -9.03 -4.65
C GLN A 95 -15.27 -7.72 -4.73
N TRP A 96 -14.09 -7.69 -4.10
CA TRP A 96 -13.17 -6.56 -4.26
C TRP A 96 -12.72 -6.49 -5.73
N GLY A 97 -12.87 -5.33 -6.34
CA GLY A 97 -12.41 -5.02 -7.68
C GLY A 97 -11.60 -3.71 -7.73
N PRO A 98 -10.95 -3.41 -8.86
CA PRO A 98 -10.35 -2.10 -9.06
C PRO A 98 -11.43 -1.03 -9.19
N TYR A 99 -11.25 0.12 -8.55
CA TYR A 99 -12.11 1.28 -8.76
C TYR A 99 -11.91 1.83 -10.18
N THR A 100 -12.99 1.86 -10.97
CA THR A 100 -13.00 2.31 -12.37
C THR A 100 -13.70 3.67 -12.56
N GLY A 101 -14.25 4.24 -11.48
CA GLY A 101 -14.91 5.54 -11.52
C GLY A 101 -13.93 6.71 -11.55
N ARG A 102 -14.48 7.93 -11.44
CA ARG A 102 -13.67 9.15 -11.41
C ARG A 102 -12.98 9.30 -10.05
N VAL A 103 -11.65 9.33 -10.07
CA VAL A 103 -10.85 9.66 -8.89
C VAL A 103 -10.84 11.19 -8.70
N PRO A 104 -11.12 11.71 -7.49
CA PRO A 104 -11.14 13.15 -7.25
C PRO A 104 -9.73 13.77 -7.34
N TYR A 105 -9.68 15.09 -7.50
CA TYR A 105 -8.45 15.88 -7.52
C TYR A 105 -8.33 16.76 -6.24
N PRO A 106 -7.14 16.90 -5.64
CA PRO A 106 -5.92 16.14 -5.95
C PRO A 106 -6.09 14.64 -5.71
N ARG A 107 -5.24 13.83 -6.34
CA ARG A 107 -5.36 12.38 -6.21
C ARG A 107 -5.23 11.99 -4.73
N PRO A 108 -6.16 11.21 -4.15
CA PRO A 108 -6.06 10.71 -2.79
C PRO A 108 -4.68 10.13 -2.50
N GLY A 109 -4.08 10.53 -1.37
CA GLY A 109 -2.70 10.21 -1.00
C GLY A 109 -1.65 11.27 -1.40
N ALA A 110 -2.00 12.27 -2.21
CA ALA A 110 -1.11 13.39 -2.50
C ALA A 110 -0.95 14.32 -1.29
N CYS A 111 0.27 14.76 -1.01
CA CYS A 111 0.57 15.72 0.06
C CYS A 111 0.28 17.17 -0.40
N PRO A 112 -0.18 18.08 0.47
CA PRO A 112 -0.14 19.53 0.19
C PRO A 112 1.29 20.01 -0.10
N GLY A 113 1.43 21.05 -0.92
CA GLY A 113 2.73 21.63 -1.28
C GLY A 113 3.62 20.72 -2.14
N GLY A 114 3.11 19.58 -2.60
CA GLY A 114 3.83 18.67 -3.49
C GLY A 114 3.89 19.16 -4.93
N THR A 115 4.67 18.47 -5.76
CA THR A 115 4.87 18.82 -7.19
C THR A 115 3.56 18.95 -7.96
N PHE A 116 2.55 18.13 -7.63
CA PHE A 116 1.24 18.11 -8.31
C PHE A 116 0.16 18.92 -7.58
N THR A 117 0.49 19.51 -6.44
CA THR A 117 -0.40 20.23 -5.52
C THR A 117 0.25 21.52 -4.99
N PRO A 118 0.98 22.30 -5.82
CA PRO A 118 1.80 23.42 -5.32
C PRO A 118 0.96 24.55 -4.69
N GLY A 119 -0.32 24.65 -5.06
CA GLY A 119 -1.24 25.65 -4.52
C GLY A 119 -1.91 25.26 -3.20
N LEU A 120 -1.87 23.98 -2.80
CA LEU A 120 -2.52 23.51 -1.58
C LEU A 120 -1.55 23.62 -0.41
N ARG A 121 -1.92 24.35 0.64
CA ARG A 121 -1.04 24.57 1.80
C ARG A 121 -1.33 23.63 2.95
N SER A 122 -2.55 23.13 3.05
CA SER A 122 -2.96 22.18 4.09
C SER A 122 -4.00 21.19 3.55
N THR A 123 -4.08 20.01 4.17
CA THR A 123 -5.12 19.02 3.89
C THR A 123 -6.52 19.50 4.26
N ARG A 124 -6.62 20.56 5.08
CA ARG A 124 -7.92 21.21 5.36
C ARG A 124 -8.54 21.85 4.12
N GLU A 125 -7.75 22.20 3.12
CA GLU A 125 -8.24 22.75 1.86
C GLU A 125 -8.77 21.68 0.89
N PHE A 126 -8.65 20.39 1.25
CA PHE A 126 -9.21 19.32 0.44
C PHE A 126 -10.75 19.41 0.35
N SER A 127 -11.28 19.09 -0.81
CA SER A 127 -12.72 19.09 -1.06
C SER A 127 -13.43 17.99 -0.26
N ASP A 128 -14.72 18.22 0.05
CA ASP A 128 -15.55 17.22 0.74
C ASP A 128 -15.64 15.90 -0.06
N GLU A 129 -15.62 15.98 -1.40
CA GLU A 129 -15.57 14.81 -2.30
C GLU A 129 -14.29 13.98 -2.07
N LEU A 130 -13.12 14.63 -2.03
CA LEU A 130 -11.84 13.96 -1.81
C LEU A 130 -11.80 13.28 -0.44
N VAL A 131 -12.18 14.01 0.61
CA VAL A 131 -12.17 13.51 1.99
C VAL A 131 -13.13 12.31 2.13
N THR A 132 -14.29 12.37 1.47
CA THR A 132 -15.24 11.25 1.43
C THR A 132 -14.67 10.06 0.67
N PHE A 133 -13.97 10.30 -0.44
CA PHE A 133 -13.35 9.24 -1.23
C PHE A 133 -12.29 8.49 -0.43
N VAL A 134 -11.36 9.20 0.22
CA VAL A 134 -10.29 8.60 1.06
C VAL A 134 -10.90 7.72 2.15
N ARG A 135 -11.96 8.21 2.80
CA ARG A 135 -12.67 7.46 3.85
C ARG A 135 -13.22 6.13 3.34
N ALA A 136 -13.74 6.11 2.11
CA ALA A 136 -14.33 4.92 1.50
C ALA A 136 -13.30 3.99 0.84
N HIS A 137 -12.14 4.52 0.42
CA HIS A 137 -11.15 3.79 -0.39
C HIS A 137 -9.73 3.82 0.21
N PRO A 138 -9.51 3.35 1.44
CA PRO A 138 -8.18 3.37 2.06
C PRO A 138 -7.24 2.27 1.52
N LEU A 139 -7.75 1.28 0.77
CA LEU A 139 -6.99 0.11 0.31
C LEU A 139 -6.67 0.23 -1.19
N MET A 140 -5.43 -0.05 -1.59
CA MET A 140 -5.04 -0.20 -2.98
C MET A 140 -5.42 -1.59 -3.51
N PHE A 141 -5.85 -1.67 -4.77
CA PHE A 141 -6.28 -2.95 -5.37
C PHE A 141 -5.09 -3.87 -5.69
N HIS A 142 -4.00 -3.31 -6.22
CA HIS A 142 -2.79 -4.08 -6.46
C HIS A 142 -2.00 -4.31 -5.17
N ALA A 143 -1.34 -5.46 -5.10
CA ALA A 143 -0.38 -5.77 -4.06
C ALA A 143 1.04 -5.40 -4.51
N VAL A 144 1.90 -5.10 -3.55
CA VAL A 144 3.33 -4.91 -3.77
C VAL A 144 3.99 -6.29 -3.69
N TYR A 145 4.56 -6.74 -4.80
CA TYR A 145 5.38 -7.95 -4.85
C TYR A 145 6.84 -7.61 -4.52
N PRO A 146 7.62 -8.59 -4.01
CA PRO A 146 9.02 -8.36 -3.72
C PRO A 146 9.81 -8.28 -5.03
N VAL A 147 11.01 -7.73 -4.96
CA VAL A 147 11.96 -7.67 -6.07
C VAL A 147 12.13 -9.08 -6.65
N GLN A 148 12.06 -9.20 -7.98
CA GLN A 148 12.07 -10.48 -8.72
C GLN A 148 10.89 -11.43 -8.41
N ARG A 149 9.83 -10.93 -7.76
CA ARG A 149 8.60 -11.67 -7.40
C ARG A 149 8.85 -12.97 -6.62
N ARG A 150 9.91 -13.01 -5.82
CA ARG A 150 10.23 -14.13 -4.92
C ARG A 150 10.94 -13.65 -3.65
N PRO A 151 10.99 -14.45 -2.58
CA PRO A 151 11.78 -14.12 -1.39
C PRO A 151 13.27 -14.23 -1.68
N LEU A 152 14.07 -13.44 -0.96
CA LEU A 152 15.52 -13.54 -0.96
C LEU A 152 16.00 -14.81 -0.25
N LEU A 153 15.30 -15.20 0.82
CA LEU A 153 15.60 -16.37 1.63
C LEU A 153 14.30 -17.02 2.09
N VAL A 154 14.28 -18.35 2.13
CA VAL A 154 13.19 -19.14 2.71
C VAL A 154 13.79 -20.18 3.66
N ARG A 155 13.12 -20.40 4.79
CA ARG A 155 13.44 -21.45 5.76
C ARG A 155 12.14 -22.12 6.21
N THR A 156 12.01 -23.41 5.96
CA THR A 156 10.85 -24.25 6.30
C THR A 156 11.22 -25.35 7.27
#